data_AF-A0A2N5V6I8-F1
#
_entry.id   AF-A0A2N5V6I8-F1
#
_cell.length_a   1.000
_cell.length_b   1.000
_cell.length_c   1.000
_cell.angle_alpha   90.00
_cell.angle_beta   90.00
_cell.angle_gamma   90.00
#
_symmetry.space_group_name_H-M   'P 1'
#
loop_
_entity.id
_entity.type
_entity.pdbx_description
1 polymer ?
#
loop_
_entity_poly.entity_id
_entity_poly.type
_entity_poly.pdbx_seq_one_letter_code
_entity_poly.pdbx_strand_id
1 'polypeptide(L)'
;MDRRAERWVHDQLVETTCRESASQYFLITPKLLFGLKYHPLMRVLCVNNGDWIPPAFKLGYWLDKTKLRLNAPKLTKLTPHTSNITST
;
A
#
# COMPACT_ATOMS: atom_id res chain seq x y z
N MET A 1 9.57 22.61 -10.04
CA MET A 1 8.32 22.83 -9.29
C MET A 1 8.68 23.08 -7.84
N ASP A 2 7.95 23.97 -7.19
CA ASP A 2 8.08 24.24 -5.77
C ASP A 2 7.26 23.20 -4.96
N ARG A 3 7.55 23.12 -3.66
CA ARG A 3 6.93 22.12 -2.77
C ARG A 3 5.41 22.26 -2.63
N ARG A 4 4.81 23.42 -2.94
CA ARG A 4 3.35 23.61 -2.82
C ARG A 4 2.66 23.07 -4.07
N ALA A 5 3.18 23.41 -5.25
CA ALA A 5 2.66 22.88 -6.50
C ALA A 5 2.72 21.35 -6.55
N GLU A 6 3.82 20.74 -6.12
CA GLU A 6 3.97 19.28 -6.13
C GLU A 6 2.95 18.58 -5.24
N ARG A 7 2.63 19.15 -4.07
CA ARG A 7 1.58 18.61 -3.20
C ARG A 7 0.20 18.76 -3.83
N TRP A 8 -0.08 19.91 -4.41
CA TRP A 8 -1.38 20.15 -5.04
C TRP A 8 -1.63 19.21 -6.22
N VAL A 9 -0.61 18.97 -7.06
CA VAL A 9 -0.68 17.99 -8.15
C VAL A 9 -0.87 16.58 -7.61
N HIS A 10 -0.16 16.20 -6.54
CA HIS A 10 -0.34 14.91 -5.89
C HIS A 10 -1.77 14.72 -5.37
N ASP A 11 -2.30 15.72 -4.67
CA ASP A 11 -3.65 15.65 -4.10
C ASP A 11 -4.72 15.50 -5.19
N GLN A 12 -4.60 16.27 -6.28
CA GLN A 12 -5.49 16.14 -7.44
C GLN A 12 -5.37 14.77 -8.12
N LEU A 13 -4.16 14.22 -8.24
CA LEU A 13 -3.96 12.89 -8.80
C LEU A 13 -4.68 11.84 -7.95
N VAL A 14 -4.55 11.90 -6.62
CA VAL A 14 -5.25 10.98 -5.72
C VAL A 14 -6.78 11.11 -5.85
N GLU A 15 -7.31 12.33 -5.83
CA GLU A 15 -8.75 12.63 -5.92
C GLU A 15 -9.41 12.08 -7.20
N THR A 16 -8.67 12.09 -8.30
CA THR A 16 -9.16 11.72 -9.63
C THR A 16 -8.98 10.24 -9.95
N THR A 17 -7.89 9.63 -9.49
CA THR A 17 -7.49 8.28 -9.89
C THR A 17 -7.88 7.19 -8.89
N CYS A 18 -8.12 7.54 -7.62
CA CYS A 18 -8.42 6.54 -6.59
C CYS A 18 -9.92 6.22 -6.49
N ARG A 19 -10.50 5.69 -7.56
CA ARG A 19 -11.91 5.28 -7.66
C ARG A 19 -11.99 3.86 -8.19
N GLU A 20 -13.04 3.12 -7.83
CA GLU A 20 -13.19 1.70 -8.22
C GLU A 20 -13.25 1.50 -9.75
N SER A 21 -13.80 2.46 -10.49
CA SER A 21 -13.91 2.45 -11.95
C SER A 21 -12.75 3.13 -12.69
N ALA A 22 -11.75 3.62 -11.96
CA ALA A 22 -10.62 4.32 -12.58
C ALA A 22 -9.63 3.33 -13.21
N SER A 23 -9.02 3.74 -14.32
CA SER A 23 -7.87 3.05 -14.89
C SER A 23 -6.67 3.05 -13.92
N GLN A 24 -5.68 2.20 -14.19
CA GLN A 24 -4.46 2.18 -13.39
C GLN A 24 -3.55 3.37 -13.74
N TYR A 25 -3.14 4.14 -12.73
CA TYR A 25 -2.20 5.26 -12.87
C TYR A 25 -0.91 4.99 -12.09
N PHE A 26 0.22 5.44 -12.66
CA PHE A 26 1.53 5.38 -12.02
C PHE A 26 2.09 6.79 -11.88
N LEU A 27 2.43 7.18 -10.65
CA LEU A 27 3.21 8.39 -10.38
C LEU A 27 4.65 7.97 -10.03
N ILE A 28 5.59 8.38 -10.86
CA ILE A 28 7.03 8.19 -10.60
C ILE A 28 7.61 9.55 -10.25
N THR A 29 8.17 9.66 -9.05
CA THR A 29 8.82 10.90 -8.59
C THR A 29 10.14 10.57 -7.90
N PRO A 30 11.24 11.29 -8.21
CA PRO A 30 12.48 11.19 -7.44
C PRO A 30 12.40 11.96 -6.10
N LYS A 31 11.31 12.72 -5.86
CA LYS A 31 11.16 13.59 -4.68
C LYS A 31 10.38 12.90 -3.57
N LEU A 32 11.04 12.75 -2.43
CA LEU A 32 10.42 12.29 -1.20
C LEU A 32 9.80 13.48 -0.47
N LEU A 33 8.56 13.82 -0.84
CA LEU A 33 7.78 14.79 -0.07
C LEU A 33 7.10 14.09 1.10
N PHE A 34 7.42 14.52 2.31
CA PHE A 34 6.77 14.04 3.52
C PHE A 34 5.37 14.64 3.66
N GLY A 35 4.45 13.89 4.28
CA GLY A 35 3.09 14.35 4.60
C GLY A 35 2.16 14.46 3.39
N LEU A 36 2.28 13.57 2.41
CA LEU A 36 1.34 13.46 1.29
C LEU A 36 0.05 12.72 1.70
N LYS A 37 -1.07 13.06 1.06
CA LYS A 37 -2.36 12.37 1.22
C LYS A 37 -2.31 11.00 0.54
N TYR A 38 -2.55 9.91 1.26
CA TYR A 38 -2.63 8.57 0.66
C TYR A 38 -4.05 8.04 0.69
N HIS A 39 -4.38 7.20 -0.30
CA HIS A 39 -5.69 6.54 -0.39
C HIS A 39 -5.53 5.01 -0.26
N PRO A 40 -6.50 4.29 0.34
CA PRO A 40 -6.44 2.83 0.47
C PRO A 40 -6.29 2.05 -0.86
N LEU A 41 -6.77 2.63 -1.96
CA LEU A 41 -6.63 2.06 -3.31
C LEU A 41 -5.26 2.32 -3.96
N MET A 42 -4.42 3.13 -3.32
CA MET A 42 -3.08 3.45 -3.81
C MET A 42 -2.06 2.42 -3.32
N ARG A 43 -1.08 2.10 -4.17
CA ARG A 43 0.09 1.31 -3.79
C ARG A 43 1.35 2.15 -3.93
N VAL A 44 2.13 2.23 -2.85
CA VAL A 44 3.42 2.92 -2.83
C VAL A 44 4.54 1.91 -3.00
N LEU A 45 5.41 2.15 -3.98
CA LEU A 45 6.62 1.35 -4.21
C LEU A 45 7.84 2.26 -4.08
N CYS A 46 8.74 1.90 -3.16
CA CYS A 46 10.04 2.56 -3.05
C CYS A 46 11.05 1.83 -3.93
N VAL A 47 11.62 2.54 -4.90
CA VAL A 47 12.71 2.03 -5.75
C VAL A 47 14.01 2.61 -5.22
N ASN A 48 14.80 1.77 -4.57
CA ASN A 48 16.14 2.14 -4.11
C ASN A 48 17.14 1.82 -5.22
N ASN A 49 18.01 2.78 -5.53
CA ASN A 49 19.14 2.60 -6.46
C ASN A 49 20.42 3.11 -5.80
N GLY A 50 21.54 2.37 -5.90
CA GLY A 50 22.85 2.79 -5.39
C GLY A 50 23.72 1.66 -4.81
N ASP A 51 24.94 2.01 -4.41
CA ASP A 51 26.00 1.06 -3.98
C ASP A 51 25.66 0.27 -2.71
N TRP A 52 24.66 0.73 -1.95
CA TRP A 52 24.18 0.07 -0.73
C TRP A 52 23.22 -1.11 -1.02
N ILE A 53 22.97 -1.41 -2.29
CA ILE A 53 22.17 -2.56 -2.70
C ILE A 53 23.05 -3.82 -2.68
N PRO A 54 22.59 -4.93 -2.09
CA PRO A 54 23.31 -6.18 -2.13
C PRO A 54 23.62 -6.60 -3.58
N PRO A 55 24.79 -7.17 -3.87
CA PRO A 55 25.21 -7.52 -5.23
C PRO A 55 24.29 -8.55 -5.90
N ALA A 56 23.54 -9.32 -5.09
CA ALA A 56 22.53 -10.25 -5.58
C ALA A 56 21.20 -10.05 -4.86
N PHE A 57 20.14 -9.84 -5.64
CA PHE A 57 18.78 -9.86 -5.12
C PHE A 57 18.35 -11.30 -4.84
N LYS A 58 18.03 -11.61 -3.58
CA LYS A 58 17.55 -12.95 -3.17
C LYS A 58 16.08 -13.17 -3.58
N LEU A 59 15.82 -13.21 -4.88
CA LEU A 59 14.46 -13.34 -5.43
C LEU A 59 13.74 -14.60 -4.92
N GLY A 60 14.41 -15.75 -4.91
CA GLY A 60 13.83 -17.02 -4.44
C GLY A 60 13.31 -16.95 -3.00
N TYR A 61 14.12 -16.40 -2.09
CA TYR A 61 13.73 -16.18 -0.69
C TYR A 61 12.44 -15.35 -0.57
N TRP A 62 12.31 -14.27 -1.35
CA TRP A 62 11.12 -13.43 -1.32
C TRP A 62 9.91 -14.12 -1.94
N LEU A 63 10.08 -14.87 -3.03
CA LEU A 63 9.01 -15.65 -3.65
C LEU A 63 8.44 -16.69 -2.68
N ASP A 64 9.30 -17.45 -2.01
CA ASP A 64 8.88 -18.50 -1.08
C ASP A 64 8.14 -17.91 0.13
N LYS A 65 8.63 -16.79 0.67
CA LYS A 65 7.94 -16.05 1.73
C LYS A 65 6.56 -15.54 1.30
N THR A 66 6.41 -15.15 0.03
CA THR A 66 5.12 -14.67 -0.51
C THR A 66 4.13 -15.81 -0.68
N LYS A 67 4.58 -16.97 -1.19
CA LYS A 67 3.77 -18.20 -1.29
C LYS A 67 3.25 -18.62 0.09
N LEU A 68 4.09 -18.58 1.12
CA LEU A 68 3.69 -18.88 2.49
C LEU A 68 2.59 -17.94 3.00
N ARG A 69 2.66 -16.64 2.68
CA ARG A 69 1.62 -15.66 3.06
C ARG A 69 0.29 -15.89 2.33
N LEU A 70 0.34 -16.30 1.06
CA LEU A 70 -0.87 -16.58 0.28
C LEU A 70 -1.56 -17.88 0.74
N ASN A 71 -0.77 -18.87 1.14
CA ASN A 71 -1.27 -20.17 1.62
C ASN A 71 -1.60 -20.16 3.13
N ALA A 72 -1.28 -19.09 3.85
CA ALA A 72 -1.63 -18.97 5.26
C ALA A 72 -3.17 -18.91 5.39
N PRO A 73 -3.77 -19.69 6.30
CA PRO A 73 -5.21 -19.61 6.56
C PRO A 73 -5.54 -18.18 7.01
N LYS A 74 -6.46 -17.53 6.29
CA LYS A 74 -7.00 -16.23 6.72
C LYS A 74 -7.60 -16.44 8.10
N LEU A 75 -7.03 -15.81 9.13
CA LEU A 75 -7.60 -15.80 10.46
C LEU A 75 -9.01 -15.20 10.35
N THR A 76 -10.02 -16.07 10.32
CA THR A 76 -11.42 -15.69 10.41
C THR A 76 -11.57 -14.94 11.72
N LYS A 77 -11.90 -13.65 11.63
CA LYS A 77 -12.25 -12.86 12.81
C LYS A 77 -13.40 -13.59 13.50
N LEU A 78 -13.14 -14.14 14.68
CA LEU A 78 -14.18 -14.60 15.60
C LEU A 78 -15.12 -13.42 15.83
N THR A 79 -16.29 -13.44 15.20
CA THR A 79 -17.39 -12.54 15.56
C THR A 79 -17.86 -12.92 16.95
N PRO A 80 -17.89 -12.01 17.93
CA PRO A 80 -18.54 -12.31 19.19
C PRO A 80 -20.04 -12.35 18.92
N HIS A 81 -20.61 -13.55 18.84
CA HIS A 81 -22.06 -13.70 18.92
C HIS A 81 -22.50 -13.15 20.27
N THR A 82 -23.27 -12.07 20.24
CA THR A 82 -24.04 -11.55 21.36
C THR A 82 -24.92 -12.67 21.90
N SER A 83 -24.53 -13.25 23.04
CA SER A 83 -25.44 -14.04 23.85
C SER A 83 -26.29 -13.09 24.67
N ASN A 84 -27.55 -12.95 24.24
CA ASN A 84 -28.65 -12.43 25.05
C ASN A 84 -28.63 -13.13 26.41
N ILE A 85 -28.48 -12.36 27.49
CA ILE A 85 -28.78 -12.82 28.85
C ILE A 85 -30.16 -12.27 29.17
N THR A 86 -31.17 -13.09 28.94
CA THR A 86 -32.49 -12.96 29.56
C THR A 86 -32.51 -13.95 30.73
N SER A 87 -32.53 -13.47 31.97
CA SER A 87 -33.11 -14.21 33.10
C SER A 87 -33.20 -13.33 34.34
N THR A 88 -34.45 -13.10 34.76
CA THR A 88 -34.97 -12.95 36.13
C THR A 88 -34.36 -11.90 37.06
#